data_AF-A0A419K437-F1
#
_entry.id   AF-A0A419K437-F1
#
_cell.length_a   1.000
_cell.length_b   1.000
_cell.length_c   1.000
_cell.angle_alpha   90.00
_cell.angle_beta   90.00
_cell.angle_gamma   90.00
#
_symmetry.space_group_name_H-M   'P 1'
#
loop_
_entity.id
_entity.type
_entity.pdbx_description
1 polymer ?
#
loop_
_entity_poly.entity_id
_entity_poly.type
_entity_poly.pdbx_seq_one_letter_code
_entity_poly.pdbx_strand_id
1 'polypeptide(L)'
;MYDELYKAWLKEKEREDLQPLPRDFYSRLAAYMKRIEEESRMLDKRTVKGRAILREEENAKRLIEDLTRMRLEKIVRAVMNDEVVSTTVLSEASTRTWPRRSNPTVASSGRFYEANGLKRRG
;
A
#
# COMPACT_ATOMS: atom_id res chain seq x y z
N MET A 1 -16.03 5.82 10.64
CA MET A 1 -15.07 5.06 9.81
C MET A 1 -15.72 4.57 8.53
N TYR A 2 -16.90 3.94 8.54
CA TYR A 2 -17.59 3.51 7.31
C TYR A 2 -17.66 4.61 6.25
N ASP A 3 -18.15 5.80 6.60
CA ASP A 3 -18.26 6.93 5.67
C ASP A 3 -16.91 7.37 5.09
N GLU A 4 -15.85 7.25 5.88
CA GLU A 4 -14.49 7.59 5.45
C GLU A 4 -13.95 6.55 4.48
N LEU A 5 -14.17 5.25 4.75
CA LEU A 5 -13.87 4.17 3.82
C LEU A 5 -14.64 4.34 2.51
N TYR A 6 -15.93 4.65 2.57
CA TYR A 6 -16.76 4.89 1.39
C TYR A 6 -16.26 6.10 0.57
N LYS A 7 -15.95 7.22 1.23
CA LYS A 7 -15.38 8.40 0.56
C LYS A 7 -14.02 8.12 -0.07
N ALA A 8 -13.16 7.37 0.63
CA ALA A 8 -11.87 6.95 0.09
C ALA A 8 -12.05 6.06 -1.14
N TRP A 9 -12.93 5.05 -1.06
CA TRP A 9 -13.27 4.17 -2.19
C TRP A 9 -13.82 4.95 -3.39
N LEU A 10 -14.75 5.87 -3.16
CA LEU A 10 -15.36 6.67 -4.23
C LEU A 10 -14.31 7.53 -4.94
N LYS A 11 -13.47 8.23 -4.17
CA LYS A 11 -12.37 9.03 -4.73
C LYS A 11 -11.34 8.19 -5.47
N GLU A 12 -11.05 6.96 -5.00
CA GLU A 12 -10.14 6.07 -5.71
C GLU A 12 -10.72 5.66 -7.07
N LYS A 13 -12.03 5.42 -7.12
CA LYS A 13 -12.74 5.03 -8.33
C LYS A 13 -12.85 6.16 -9.36
N GLU A 14 -13.02 7.40 -8.91
CA GLU A 14 -13.20 8.57 -9.78
C GLU A 14 -11.90 9.14 -10.34
N ARG A 15 -10.78 8.95 -9.64
CA ARG A 15 -9.47 9.49 -10.06
C ARG A 15 -8.65 8.42 -10.76
N GLU A 16 -7.94 8.77 -11.82
CA GLU A 16 -6.97 7.86 -12.45
C GLU A 16 -5.71 7.74 -11.58
N ASP A 17 -5.27 8.86 -10.99
CA ASP A 17 -4.09 8.90 -10.12
C ASP A 17 -4.33 8.19 -8.78
N LEU A 18 -3.22 7.72 -8.20
CA LEU A 18 -3.20 7.13 -6.86
C LEU A 18 -3.42 8.23 -5.80
N GLN A 19 -4.56 8.22 -5.11
CA GLN A 19 -4.83 9.25 -4.11
C GLN A 19 -3.95 9.05 -2.85
N PRO A 20 -3.51 10.12 -2.19
CA PRO A 20 -2.95 10.01 -0.84
C PRO A 20 -4.05 9.63 0.15
N LEU A 21 -3.71 8.72 1.08
CA LEU A 21 -4.56 8.38 2.22
C LEU A 21 -3.87 8.84 3.52
N PRO A 22 -4.63 9.15 4.58
CA PRO A 22 -4.05 9.41 5.90
C PRO A 22 -3.13 8.25 6.32
N ARG A 23 -1.98 8.57 6.93
CA ARG A 23 -0.97 7.56 7.34
C ARG A 23 -1.54 6.50 8.28
N ASP A 24 -2.53 6.85 9.07
CA ASP A 24 -3.22 5.99 10.04
C ASP A 24 -4.48 5.31 9.49
N PHE A 25 -4.83 5.53 8.22
CA PHE A 25 -6.09 5.08 7.62
C PHE A 25 -6.28 3.57 7.77
N TYR A 26 -5.28 2.78 7.40
CA TYR A 26 -5.37 1.31 7.48
C TYR A 26 -5.38 0.80 8.92
N SER A 27 -4.71 1.49 9.85
CA SER A 27 -4.76 1.15 11.28
C SER A 27 -6.16 1.38 11.86
N ARG A 28 -6.77 2.52 11.53
CA ARG A 28 -8.16 2.84 11.93
C ARG A 28 -9.18 1.91 11.27
N LEU A 29 -8.95 1.54 10.02
CA LEU A 29 -9.76 0.57 9.28
C LEU A 29 -9.71 -0.82 9.93
N ALA A 30 -8.52 -1.28 10.31
CA ALA A 30 -8.34 -2.56 11.01
C ALA A 30 -9.05 -2.57 12.37
N ALA A 31 -8.90 -1.50 13.16
CA ALA A 31 -9.61 -1.34 14.43
C ALA A 31 -11.14 -1.34 14.25
N TYR A 32 -11.62 -0.68 13.22
CA TYR A 32 -13.04 -0.64 12.87
C TYR A 32 -13.58 -2.01 12.46
N MET A 33 -12.86 -2.76 11.61
CA MET A 33 -13.25 -4.12 11.21
C MET A 33 -13.30 -5.06 12.41
N LYS A 34 -12.29 -4.99 13.30
CA LYS A 34 -12.26 -5.78 14.53
C LYS A 34 -13.49 -5.51 15.40
N ARG A 35 -13.84 -4.24 15.59
CA ARG A 35 -15.02 -3.84 16.38
C ARG A 35 -16.32 -4.38 15.79
N ILE A 36 -16.51 -4.29 14.47
CA ILE A 36 -17.72 -4.81 13.82
C ILE A 36 -17.83 -6.32 13.95
N GLU A 37 -16.71 -7.04 13.80
CA GLU A 37 -16.71 -8.49 13.93
C GLU A 37 -17.02 -8.93 15.37
N GLU A 38 -16.51 -8.22 16.37
CA GLU A 38 -16.84 -8.44 17.78
C GLU A 38 -18.33 -8.16 18.07
N GLU A 39 -18.86 -7.04 17.54
CA GLU A 39 -20.28 -6.69 17.67
C GLU A 39 -21.20 -7.70 16.94
N SER A 40 -20.82 -8.17 15.75
CA SER A 40 -21.62 -9.10 14.95
C SER A 40 -21.70 -10.51 15.56
N ARG A 41 -20.67 -10.94 16.30
CA ARG A 41 -20.66 -12.21 17.05
C ARG A 41 -21.60 -12.22 18.25
N MET A 42 -21.83 -11.07 18.88
CA MET A 42 -22.61 -10.96 20.12
C MET A 42 -24.10 -10.62 19.89
N LEU A 43 -24.52 -10.33 18.66
CA LEU A 43 -25.88 -9.86 18.37
C LEU A 43 -26.81 -10.95 17.81
N ASP A 44 -28.08 -10.89 18.20
CA ASP A 44 -29.13 -11.67 17.57
C ASP A 44 -29.39 -11.17 16.13
N LYS A 45 -29.05 -12.02 15.18
CA LYS A 45 -29.16 -11.81 13.73
C LYS A 45 -30.61 -11.64 13.25
N ARG A 46 -31.61 -12.00 14.06
CA ARG A 46 -33.04 -11.81 13.77
C ARG A 46 -33.53 -10.40 14.07
N THR A 47 -32.78 -9.63 14.84
CA THR A 47 -33.12 -8.23 15.13
C THR A 47 -32.75 -7.32 13.97
N VAL A 48 -33.42 -6.16 13.88
CA VAL A 48 -33.08 -5.11 12.90
C VAL A 48 -31.62 -4.68 13.07
N LYS A 49 -31.16 -4.54 14.31
CA LYS A 49 -29.77 -4.17 14.64
C LYS A 49 -28.78 -5.23 14.19
N GLY A 50 -29.06 -6.52 14.45
CA GLY A 50 -28.21 -7.62 14.01
C GLY A 50 -28.08 -7.68 12.49
N ARG A 51 -29.19 -7.53 11.75
CA ARG A 51 -29.15 -7.46 10.28
C ARG A 51 -28.38 -6.24 9.77
N ALA A 52 -28.54 -5.08 10.40
CA ALA A 52 -27.83 -3.86 10.01
C ALA A 52 -26.30 -4.02 10.14
N ILE A 53 -25.83 -4.57 11.26
CA ILE A 53 -24.39 -4.78 11.49
C ILE A 53 -23.80 -5.82 10.54
N LEU A 54 -24.51 -6.91 10.25
CA LEU A 54 -24.06 -7.88 9.25
C LEU A 54 -23.94 -7.25 7.86
N ARG A 55 -24.87 -6.37 7.50
CA ARG A 55 -24.84 -5.64 6.22
C ARG A 55 -23.68 -4.66 6.16
N GLU A 56 -23.42 -3.94 7.25
CA GLU A 56 -22.28 -3.02 7.36
C GLU A 56 -20.95 -3.79 7.24
N GLU A 57 -20.82 -4.93 7.91
CA GLU A 57 -19.65 -5.81 7.82
C GLU A 57 -19.39 -6.29 6.38
N GLU A 58 -20.44 -6.82 5.73
CA GLU A 58 -20.36 -7.32 4.35
C GLU A 58 -19.98 -6.20 3.37
N ASN A 59 -20.61 -5.03 3.51
CA ASN A 59 -20.33 -3.90 2.63
C ASN A 59 -18.93 -3.32 2.88
N ALA A 60 -18.49 -3.23 4.14
CA ALA A 60 -17.15 -2.77 4.47
C ALA A 60 -16.09 -3.70 3.85
N LYS A 61 -16.26 -5.03 3.97
CA LYS A 61 -15.36 -6.01 3.33
C LYS A 61 -15.24 -5.77 1.81
N ARG A 62 -16.37 -5.61 1.12
CA ARG A 62 -16.39 -5.31 -0.33
C ARG A 62 -15.65 -4.00 -0.66
N LEU A 63 -15.92 -2.93 0.07
CA LEU A 63 -15.26 -1.64 -0.16
C LEU A 63 -13.74 -1.72 0.05
N ILE A 64 -13.29 -2.49 1.06
CA ILE A 64 -11.86 -2.69 1.34
C ILE A 64 -11.18 -3.48 0.22
N GLU A 65 -11.78 -4.58 -0.22
CA GLU A 65 -11.27 -5.40 -1.32
C GLU A 65 -11.14 -4.58 -2.61
N ASP A 66 -12.18 -3.82 -2.95
CA ASP A 66 -12.20 -2.96 -4.13
C ASP A 66 -11.16 -1.84 -4.02
N LEU A 67 -11.10 -1.13 -2.89
CA LEU A 67 -10.13 -0.05 -2.67
C LEU A 67 -8.70 -0.57 -2.79
N THR A 68 -8.41 -1.71 -2.17
CA THR A 68 -7.07 -2.32 -2.18
C THR A 68 -6.67 -2.75 -3.59
N ARG A 69 -7.60 -3.36 -4.34
CA ARG A 69 -7.39 -3.77 -5.72
C ARG A 69 -7.12 -2.58 -6.64
N MET A 70 -7.98 -1.55 -6.62
CA MET A 70 -7.80 -0.34 -7.44
C MET A 70 -6.46 0.35 -7.15
N ARG A 71 -6.08 0.44 -5.86
CA ARG A 71 -4.79 1.02 -5.48
C ARG A 71 -3.62 0.20 -6.00
N LEU A 72 -3.67 -1.13 -5.86
CA LEU A 72 -2.63 -2.01 -6.37
C LEU A 72 -2.46 -1.89 -7.89
N GLU A 73 -3.57 -1.88 -8.64
CA GLU A 73 -3.56 -1.71 -10.09
C GLU A 73 -2.88 -0.39 -10.49
N LYS A 74 -3.21 0.72 -9.80
CA LYS A 74 -2.59 2.03 -10.06
C LYS A 74 -1.11 2.06 -9.69
N ILE A 75 -0.72 1.45 -8.58
CA ILE A 75 0.70 1.34 -8.18
C ILE A 75 1.47 0.55 -9.24
N VAL A 76 0.94 -0.58 -9.71
CA VAL A 76 1.59 -1.39 -10.75
C VAL A 76 1.72 -0.60 -12.06
N ARG A 77 0.67 0.10 -12.49
CA ARG A 77 0.72 0.95 -13.69
C ARG A 77 1.77 2.05 -13.57
N ALA A 78 1.81 2.76 -12.46
CA ALA A 78 2.80 3.83 -12.23
C ALA A 78 4.23 3.27 -12.25
N VAL A 79 4.48 2.12 -11.63
CA VAL A 79 5.79 1.44 -11.67
C VAL A 79 6.15 1.00 -13.09
N MET A 80 5.20 0.50 -13.88
CA MET A 80 5.45 0.11 -15.27
C MET A 80 5.75 1.30 -16.20
N ASN A 81 5.26 2.49 -15.85
CA ASN A 81 5.48 3.73 -16.60
C ASN A 81 6.74 4.51 -16.13
N ASP A 82 7.54 3.94 -15.21
CA ASP A 82 8.69 4.60 -14.56
C ASP A 82 8.31 5.92 -13.84
N GLU A 83 7.05 6.03 -13.40
CA GLU A 83 6.56 7.17 -12.64
C GLU A 83 7.05 7.10 -11.19
N VAL A 84 7.54 8.22 -10.65
CA VAL A 84 7.98 8.31 -9.25
C VAL A 84 6.76 8.26 -8.32
N VAL A 85 6.43 7.06 -7.83
CA VAL A 85 5.41 6.89 -6.79
C VAL A 85 5.97 7.34 -5.44
N SER A 86 5.46 8.46 -4.91
CA SER A 86 5.88 8.95 -3.60
C SER A 86 5.57 7.94 -2.48
N THR A 87 6.55 7.69 -1.61
CA THR A 87 6.43 6.80 -0.44
C THR A 87 5.37 7.24 0.56
N THR A 88 4.94 8.52 0.54
CA THR A 88 3.83 9.02 1.36
C THR A 88 2.45 8.55 0.87
N VAL A 89 2.36 8.03 -0.37
CA VAL A 89 1.13 7.50 -0.96
C VAL A 89 1.00 5.99 -0.70
N LEU A 90 2.14 5.32 -0.49
CA LEU A 90 2.21 3.96 0.00
C LEU A 90 2.08 4.02 1.53
N SER A 91 0.90 3.70 2.05
CA SER A 91 0.74 3.46 3.49
C SER A 91 1.85 2.51 3.98
N GLU A 92 2.52 2.86 5.07
CA GLU A 92 3.73 2.17 5.58
C GLU A 92 3.52 0.66 5.83
N ALA A 93 2.28 0.19 5.89
CA ALA A 93 1.94 -1.23 5.96
C ALA A 93 2.53 -2.08 4.81
N SER A 94 2.80 -1.48 3.65
CA SER A 94 3.38 -2.16 2.48
C SER A 94 4.91 -2.21 2.47
N THR A 95 5.59 -1.48 3.37
CA THR A 95 7.06 -1.28 3.34
C THR A 95 7.85 -2.31 4.16
N ARG A 96 7.21 -3.25 4.84
CA ARG A 96 7.90 -4.21 5.74
C ARG A 96 8.39 -5.49 5.05
N THR A 97 8.48 -5.54 3.71
CA THR A 97 8.80 -6.80 3.00
C THR A 97 9.96 -6.77 2.00
N TRP A 98 10.73 -5.69 1.86
CA TRP A 98 11.89 -5.71 0.97
C TRP A 98 13.22 -5.46 1.69
N PRO A 99 14.09 -6.48 1.84
CA PRO A 99 15.49 -6.22 2.09
C PRO A 99 16.09 -5.69 0.79
N ARG A 100 16.57 -4.45 0.85
CA ARG A 100 17.38 -3.77 -0.17
C ARG A 100 18.61 -4.61 -0.48
N ARG A 101 18.50 -5.48 -1.48
CA ARG A 101 19.63 -6.24 -2.04
C ARG A 101 20.54 -5.25 -2.77
N SER A 102 21.68 -4.95 -2.16
CA SER A 102 22.77 -4.21 -2.77
C SER A 102 23.31 -4.96 -4.01
N ASN A 103 23.22 -4.27 -5.15
CA ASN A 103 24.01 -4.33 -6.39
C ASN A 103 24.77 -5.63 -6.77
N PRO A 104 24.53 -6.18 -7.99
CA PRO A 104 25.48 -7.07 -8.63
C PRO A 104 26.61 -6.27 -9.28
N THR A 105 27.85 -6.59 -8.93
CA THR A 105 29.06 -6.10 -9.61
C THR A 105 28.98 -6.46 -11.09
N VAL A 106 28.83 -5.44 -11.94
CA VAL A 106 28.99 -5.55 -13.38
C VAL A 106 30.47 -5.83 -13.65
N ALA A 107 30.75 -7.08 -14.01
CA ALA A 107 31.98 -7.44 -14.70
C ALA A 107 32.01 -6.70 -16.04
N SER A 108 32.87 -5.69 -16.15
CA SER A 108 33.27 -5.10 -17.42
C SER A 108 34.77 -5.33 -17.60
N SER A 109 35.08 -6.34 -18.41
CA SER A 109 36.38 -6.53 -19.03
C SER A 109 36.55 -5.50 -20.15
N GLY A 110 37.70 -4.81 -20.21
CA GLY A 110 37.99 -3.91 -21.33
C GLY A 110 39.12 -2.89 -21.16
N ARG A 111 40.37 -3.38 -21.14
CA ARG A 111 41.56 -2.84 -21.86
C ARG A 111 42.12 -1.41 -21.57
N PHE A 112 43.41 -1.41 -21.15
CA PHE A 112 44.55 -0.51 -21.49
C PHE A 112 44.43 1.00 -21.13
N TYR A 113 45.42 1.68 -20.51
CA TYR A 113 46.82 1.92 -20.92
C TYR A 113 47.83 2.00 -19.77
N GLU A 114 49.08 1.64 -20.08
CA GLU A 114 50.33 1.95 -19.36
C GLU A 114 50.56 3.47 -19.21
N ALA A 115 51.27 3.89 -18.16
CA ALA A 115 52.62 4.49 -18.27
C ALA A 115 52.99 5.43 -17.10
N ASN A 116 54.21 5.20 -16.58
CA ASN A 116 55.17 6.16 -16.02
C ASN A 116 54.94 6.84 -14.65
N GLY A 117 55.95 6.72 -13.78
CA GLY A 117 56.34 7.84 -12.90
C GLY A 117 56.83 7.53 -11.49
N LEU A 118 58.04 6.96 -11.38
CA LEU A 118 59.09 7.26 -10.37
C LEU A 118 58.74 7.92 -9.00
N LYS A 119 59.23 7.27 -7.92
CA LYS A 119 60.02 7.86 -6.77
C LYS A 119 59.31 8.91 -5.86
N ARG A 120 59.45 8.97 -4.52
CA ARG A 120 60.53 8.61 -3.58
C ARG A 120 59.97 8.40 -2.16
N ARG A 121 60.82 7.75 -1.35
CA ARG A 121 60.87 7.67 0.12
C ARG A 121 60.51 8.97 0.86
N GLY A 122 59.92 8.79 2.03
CA GLY A 122 60.14 9.52 3.28
C GLY A 122 60.04 8.50 4.40
#